data_AF-A0A973PPZ6-F1
#
_entry.id   AF-A0A973PPZ6-F1
#
_cell.length_a   1.000
_cell.length_b   1.000
_cell.length_c   1.000
_cell.angle_alpha   90.00
_cell.angle_beta   90.00
_cell.angle_gamma   90.00
#
_symmetry.space_group_name_H-M   'P 1'
#
loop_
_entity.id
_entity.type
_entity.pdbx_description
1 polymer ?
#
loop_
_entity_poly.entity_id
_entity_poly.type
_entity_poly.pdbx_seq_one_letter_code
_entity_poly.pdbx_strand_id
1 'polypeptide(L)'
;MDDRFSTMTEVRRVQWPAYEDPQWSDPLRFQQGIAGGLELFFWGWLPFQQFVEERTGFQVPVYQRVDQAGFHTPLDERVLADTDTLFVWGLDHMITGQDATPSEVEALRDWLTREGTCLALGPHHDVGATDDMAVRNMEYHHHGDALVPRRQRFGRYTRSLIEGLGIPVENRYGLRPAVTGAGKSAPLSIAGDLDTKGWLQGVSSFNFHMHLPHYAVTTDDPNVIHVLGRQPIDMSRPPHPFTEAGNTEFNMFLWMPPAGDRAGDVIFADTTIFSSLFGVDESLRTFWNNLLSAK
;
A
#
# COMPACT_ATOMS: atom_id res chain seq x y z
N MET A 1 -15.17 10.64 13.30
CA MET A 1 -14.62 11.50 12.23
C MET A 1 -13.32 10.91 11.73
N ASP A 2 -12.45 10.51 12.67
CA ASP A 2 -11.26 9.71 12.44
C ASP A 2 -11.57 8.25 12.07
N ASP A 3 -10.56 7.52 11.59
CA ASP A 3 -10.58 6.08 11.28
C ASP A 3 -11.77 5.64 10.40
N ARG A 4 -11.99 6.37 9.30
CA ARG A 4 -12.95 6.04 8.22
C ARG A 4 -12.35 6.40 6.87
N PHE A 5 -12.92 5.91 5.79
CA PHE A 5 -12.62 6.43 4.45
C PHE A 5 -13.25 7.80 4.22
N SER A 6 -12.65 8.56 3.29
CA SER A 6 -13.32 9.70 2.67
C SER A 6 -14.58 9.26 1.96
N THR A 7 -15.64 10.05 2.10
CA THR A 7 -16.89 9.87 1.35
C THR A 7 -16.73 10.38 -0.08
N MET A 8 -17.57 9.92 -1.01
CA MET A 8 -17.59 10.45 -2.37
C MET A 8 -17.83 11.97 -2.41
N THR A 9 -18.68 12.49 -1.53
CA THR A 9 -18.93 13.93 -1.43
C THR A 9 -17.66 14.70 -1.04
N GLU A 10 -16.86 14.17 -0.11
CA GLU A 10 -15.60 14.80 0.29
C GLU A 10 -14.56 14.75 -0.82
N VAL A 11 -14.41 13.59 -1.48
CA VAL A 11 -13.52 13.42 -2.64
C VAL A 11 -13.85 14.45 -3.71
N ARG A 12 -15.13 14.56 -4.10
CA ARG A 12 -15.59 15.50 -5.13
C ARG A 12 -15.33 16.96 -4.75
N ARG A 13 -15.54 17.31 -3.47
CA ARG A 13 -15.31 18.67 -2.97
C ARG A 13 -13.82 19.04 -2.94
N VAL A 14 -12.97 18.14 -2.42
CA VAL A 14 -11.53 18.41 -2.27
C VAL A 14 -10.81 18.37 -3.61
N GLN A 15 -11.16 17.43 -4.47
CA GLN A 15 -10.50 17.18 -5.76
C GLN A 15 -11.20 17.90 -6.92
N TRP A 16 -12.04 18.90 -6.65
CA TRP A 16 -12.72 19.66 -7.69
C TRP A 16 -11.72 20.28 -8.68
N PRO A 17 -11.97 20.23 -10.01
CA PRO A 17 -13.17 19.70 -10.68
C PRO A 17 -13.08 18.24 -11.15
N ALA A 18 -12.07 17.47 -10.72
CA ALA A 18 -11.73 16.18 -11.33
C ALA A 18 -12.85 15.12 -11.27
N TYR A 19 -13.79 15.23 -10.32
CA TYR A 19 -14.85 14.26 -10.08
C TYR A 19 -16.26 14.85 -10.27
N GLU A 20 -16.42 15.79 -11.21
CA GLU A 20 -17.72 16.42 -11.51
C GLU A 20 -18.54 15.78 -12.63
N ASP A 21 -17.93 14.87 -13.40
CA ASP A 21 -18.69 14.07 -14.35
C ASP A 21 -19.87 13.36 -13.65
N PRO A 22 -21.09 13.36 -14.22
CA PRO A 22 -22.28 12.74 -13.62
C PRO A 22 -22.06 11.31 -13.11
N GLN A 23 -21.16 10.53 -13.73
CA GLN A 23 -20.89 9.17 -13.29
C GLN A 23 -20.42 9.06 -11.83
N TRP A 24 -19.73 10.09 -11.30
CA TRP A 24 -19.22 10.10 -9.92
C TRP A 24 -20.32 10.38 -8.89
N SER A 25 -21.45 10.92 -9.35
CA SER A 25 -22.65 11.17 -8.55
C SER A 25 -23.71 10.07 -8.67
N ASP A 26 -23.46 9.04 -9.49
CA ASP A 26 -24.39 7.94 -9.70
C ASP A 26 -24.49 7.07 -8.43
N PRO A 27 -25.65 7.05 -7.73
CA PRO A 27 -25.82 6.29 -6.51
C PRO A 27 -25.86 4.78 -6.74
N LEU A 28 -25.98 4.32 -7.99
CA LEU A 28 -25.87 2.90 -8.35
C LEU A 28 -24.42 2.44 -8.53
N ARG A 29 -23.47 3.38 -8.66
CA ARG A 29 -22.04 3.08 -8.84
C ARG A 29 -21.22 3.31 -7.58
N PHE A 30 -21.53 4.38 -6.85
CA PHE A 30 -20.78 4.73 -5.64
C PHE A 30 -21.71 5.03 -4.47
N GLN A 31 -21.31 4.59 -3.28
CA GLN A 31 -22.00 4.98 -2.05
C GLN A 31 -21.83 6.48 -1.81
N GLN A 32 -22.93 7.23 -1.92
CA GLN A 32 -22.95 8.69 -1.72
C GLN A 32 -23.10 9.09 -0.23
N GLY A 33 -23.29 8.11 0.66
CA GLY A 33 -23.45 8.31 2.09
C GLY A 33 -22.13 8.42 2.86
N ILE A 34 -22.21 8.25 4.19
CA ILE A 34 -21.05 8.39 5.10
C ILE A 34 -20.20 7.12 5.23
N ALA A 35 -20.60 6.02 4.59
CA ALA A 35 -19.92 4.73 4.68
C ALA A 35 -18.53 4.71 4.00
N GLY A 36 -18.17 5.79 3.29
CA GLY A 36 -16.90 5.90 2.57
C GLY A 36 -17.01 5.43 1.12
N GLY A 37 -16.04 5.80 0.29
CA GLY A 37 -16.01 5.46 -1.14
C GLY A 37 -15.08 4.31 -1.48
N LEU A 38 -15.24 3.14 -0.85
CA LEU A 38 -14.35 2.00 -1.13
C LEU A 38 -14.45 1.56 -2.60
N GLU A 39 -15.62 1.73 -3.21
CA GLU A 39 -15.85 1.43 -4.64
C GLU A 39 -14.92 2.22 -5.56
N LEU A 40 -14.51 3.42 -5.16
CA LEU A 40 -13.54 4.22 -5.91
C LEU A 40 -12.18 3.53 -5.99
N PHE A 41 -11.73 2.89 -4.89
CA PHE A 41 -10.45 2.16 -4.88
C PHE A 41 -10.49 0.93 -5.78
N PHE A 42 -11.59 0.16 -5.76
CA PHE A 42 -11.77 -0.96 -6.69
C PHE A 42 -11.72 -0.51 -8.15
N TRP A 43 -12.35 0.61 -8.47
CA TRP A 43 -12.26 1.20 -9.79
C TRP A 43 -10.82 1.62 -10.16
N GLY A 44 -10.09 2.18 -9.20
CA GLY A 44 -8.68 2.55 -9.33
C GLY A 44 -7.76 1.38 -9.67
N TRP A 45 -8.04 0.17 -9.19
CA TRP A 45 -7.22 -1.01 -9.49
C TRP A 45 -7.52 -1.64 -10.84
N LEU A 46 -8.62 -1.26 -11.52
CA LEU A 46 -9.02 -1.89 -12.77
C LEU A 46 -7.95 -1.79 -13.87
N PRO A 47 -7.26 -0.66 -14.08
CA PRO A 47 -6.19 -0.59 -15.08
C PRO A 47 -5.00 -1.51 -14.80
N PHE A 48 -4.67 -1.74 -13.52
CA PHE A 48 -3.65 -2.74 -13.18
C PHE A 48 -4.14 -4.15 -13.51
N GLN A 49 -5.37 -4.52 -13.12
CA GLN A 49 -5.95 -5.83 -13.45
C GLN A 49 -5.96 -6.10 -14.96
N GLN A 50 -6.39 -5.10 -15.75
CA GLN A 50 -6.37 -5.16 -17.22
C GLN A 50 -4.95 -5.30 -17.77
N PHE A 51 -4.00 -4.53 -17.24
CA PHE A 51 -2.60 -4.63 -17.63
C PHE A 51 -2.04 -6.04 -17.38
N VAL A 52 -2.35 -6.65 -16.23
CA VAL A 52 -1.92 -8.02 -15.95
C VAL A 52 -2.57 -9.00 -16.93
N GLU A 53 -3.89 -8.93 -17.13
CA GLU A 53 -4.61 -9.83 -18.04
C GLU A 53 -4.08 -9.74 -19.47
N GLU A 54 -3.84 -8.54 -19.99
CA GLU A 54 -3.28 -8.31 -21.32
C GLU A 54 -1.87 -8.91 -21.50
N ARG A 55 -1.09 -8.99 -20.41
CA ARG A 55 0.31 -9.43 -20.44
C ARG A 55 0.50 -10.90 -20.14
N THR A 56 -0.35 -11.46 -19.28
CA THR A 56 -0.20 -12.84 -18.79
C THR A 56 -1.29 -13.77 -19.31
N GLY A 57 -2.43 -13.23 -19.76
CA GLY A 57 -3.63 -13.99 -20.06
C GLY A 57 -4.42 -14.42 -18.81
N PHE A 58 -3.98 -14.03 -17.61
CA PHE A 58 -4.64 -14.35 -16.35
C PHE A 58 -5.26 -13.10 -15.75
N GLN A 59 -6.53 -13.23 -15.36
CA GLN A 59 -7.23 -12.19 -14.60
C GLN A 59 -6.63 -12.07 -13.20
N VAL A 60 -6.74 -10.88 -12.61
CA VAL A 60 -6.38 -10.63 -11.21
C VAL A 60 -7.68 -10.55 -10.39
N PRO A 61 -8.09 -11.62 -9.71
CA PRO A 61 -9.31 -11.60 -8.93
C PRO A 61 -9.15 -10.72 -7.68
N VAL A 62 -10.20 -9.99 -7.33
CA VAL A 62 -10.24 -9.14 -6.13
C VAL A 62 -11.23 -9.73 -5.14
N TYR A 63 -10.77 -9.92 -3.90
CA TYR A 63 -11.58 -10.43 -2.79
C TYR A 63 -11.57 -9.43 -1.64
N GLN A 64 -12.72 -9.31 -0.96
CA GLN A 64 -12.83 -8.55 0.27
C GLN A 64 -12.87 -9.53 1.44
N ARG A 65 -11.92 -9.42 2.36
CA ARG A 65 -11.86 -10.27 3.56
C ARG A 65 -13.19 -10.26 4.33
N VAL A 66 -13.84 -9.11 4.41
CA VAL A 66 -15.21 -8.97 4.89
C VAL A 66 -16.00 -8.33 3.76
N ASP A 67 -16.97 -9.07 3.23
CA ASP A 67 -17.78 -8.57 2.12
C ASP A 67 -18.78 -7.49 2.59
N GLN A 68 -19.50 -6.90 1.64
CA GLN A 68 -20.49 -5.84 1.93
C GLN A 68 -21.69 -6.34 2.76
N ALA A 69 -21.89 -7.66 2.88
CA ALA A 69 -22.91 -8.26 3.74
C ALA A 69 -22.35 -8.68 5.12
N GLY A 70 -21.05 -8.50 5.35
CA GLY A 70 -20.38 -8.82 6.60
C GLY A 70 -19.86 -10.27 6.69
N PHE A 71 -19.88 -11.04 5.61
CA PHE A 71 -19.33 -12.40 5.62
C PHE A 71 -17.81 -12.38 5.53
N HIS A 72 -17.19 -13.20 6.36
CA HIS A 72 -15.74 -13.36 6.39
C HIS A 72 -15.26 -14.36 5.33
N THR A 73 -14.27 -13.95 4.55
CA THR A 73 -13.55 -14.76 3.57
C THR A 73 -12.07 -14.84 3.98
N PRO A 74 -11.70 -15.86 4.80
CA PRO A 74 -10.32 -16.00 5.25
C PRO A 74 -9.41 -16.41 4.07
N LEU A 75 -8.12 -16.07 4.19
CA LEU A 75 -7.10 -16.64 3.32
C LEU A 75 -6.87 -18.12 3.66
N ASP A 76 -7.25 -19.00 2.75
CA ASP A 76 -7.05 -20.45 2.87
C ASP A 76 -6.82 -21.08 1.49
N GLU A 77 -6.78 -22.41 1.43
CA GLU A 77 -6.52 -23.17 0.21
C GLU A 77 -7.43 -22.81 -0.97
N ARG A 78 -8.66 -22.32 -0.72
CA ARG A 78 -9.58 -21.93 -1.79
C ARG A 78 -9.08 -20.72 -2.58
N VAL A 79 -8.27 -19.89 -1.95
CA VAL A 79 -7.55 -18.77 -2.57
C VAL A 79 -6.14 -19.19 -2.96
N LEU A 80 -5.42 -19.86 -2.06
CA LEU A 80 -3.98 -20.08 -2.16
C LEU A 80 -3.57 -21.23 -3.10
N ALA A 81 -4.44 -22.23 -3.36
CA ALA A 81 -4.05 -23.42 -4.11
C ALA A 81 -3.58 -23.10 -5.55
N ASP A 82 -4.24 -22.14 -6.22
CA ASP A 82 -3.97 -21.76 -7.62
C ASP A 82 -3.46 -20.32 -7.75
N THR A 83 -2.87 -19.77 -6.67
CA THR A 83 -2.31 -18.42 -6.65
C THR A 83 -0.79 -18.51 -6.60
N ASP A 84 -0.10 -17.87 -7.54
CA ASP A 84 1.36 -17.71 -7.52
C ASP A 84 1.78 -16.33 -7.03
N THR A 85 0.92 -15.31 -7.13
CA THR A 85 1.19 -13.98 -6.58
C THR A 85 -0.03 -13.47 -5.83
N LEU A 86 0.14 -13.19 -4.54
CA LEU A 86 -0.94 -12.71 -3.67
C LEU A 86 -0.65 -11.28 -3.25
N PHE A 87 -1.62 -10.39 -3.46
CA PHE A 87 -1.59 -9.02 -2.98
C PHE A 87 -2.54 -8.85 -1.78
N VAL A 88 -2.02 -8.38 -0.64
CA VAL A 88 -2.81 -8.13 0.57
C VAL A 88 -2.72 -6.66 0.95
N TRP A 89 -3.73 -5.89 0.55
CA TRP A 89 -3.83 -4.46 0.80
C TRP A 89 -4.62 -4.15 2.09
N GLY A 90 -3.91 -3.63 3.08
CA GLY A 90 -4.44 -3.32 4.40
C GLY A 90 -5.18 -1.98 4.41
N LEU A 91 -6.40 -1.99 3.87
CA LEU A 91 -7.31 -0.85 3.80
C LEU A 91 -8.38 -0.86 4.92
N ASP A 92 -8.38 -1.87 5.78
CA ASP A 92 -9.17 -1.87 7.00
C ASP A 92 -8.57 -0.92 8.06
N HIS A 93 -9.34 -0.51 9.07
CA HIS A 93 -8.83 0.36 10.13
C HIS A 93 -8.46 -0.44 11.38
N MET A 94 -7.56 0.09 12.22
CA MET A 94 -7.18 -0.50 13.52
C MET A 94 -8.39 -0.81 14.40
N ILE A 95 -9.42 0.05 14.37
CA ILE A 95 -10.65 -0.12 15.15
C ILE A 95 -11.50 -1.33 14.72
N THR A 96 -11.28 -1.86 13.50
CA THR A 96 -12.06 -3.00 13.01
C THR A 96 -11.70 -4.32 13.69
N GLY A 97 -10.51 -4.40 14.32
CA GLY A 97 -10.06 -5.61 15.02
C GLY A 97 -9.94 -6.83 14.11
N GLN A 98 -9.73 -6.63 12.81
CA GLN A 98 -9.62 -7.71 11.83
C GLN A 98 -8.24 -8.36 11.89
N ASP A 99 -7.95 -9.05 12.98
CA ASP A 99 -6.73 -9.84 13.11
C ASP A 99 -6.79 -11.09 12.21
N ALA A 100 -5.65 -11.42 11.62
CA ALA A 100 -5.45 -12.68 10.95
C ALA A 100 -5.54 -13.82 11.97
N THR A 101 -6.32 -14.83 11.61
CA THR A 101 -6.42 -16.03 12.44
C THR A 101 -5.13 -16.84 12.35
N PRO A 102 -4.82 -17.68 13.35
CA PRO A 102 -3.68 -18.60 13.28
C PRO A 102 -3.72 -19.47 12.02
N SER A 103 -4.91 -19.91 11.58
CA SER A 103 -5.08 -20.71 10.37
C SER A 103 -4.71 -19.95 9.09
N GLU A 104 -5.03 -18.66 8.98
CA GLU A 104 -4.61 -17.84 7.83
C GLU A 104 -3.09 -17.65 7.79
N VAL A 105 -2.47 -17.46 8.96
CA VAL A 105 -1.01 -17.33 9.08
C VAL A 105 -0.32 -18.63 8.66
N GLU A 106 -0.77 -19.78 9.17
CA GLU A 106 -0.19 -21.08 8.80
C GLU A 106 -0.43 -21.40 7.31
N ALA A 107 -1.62 -21.11 6.78
CA ALA A 107 -1.90 -21.29 5.36
C ALA A 107 -0.96 -20.46 4.46
N LEU A 108 -0.66 -19.23 4.84
CA LEU A 108 0.30 -18.39 4.13
C LEU A 108 1.74 -18.87 4.29
N ARG A 109 2.14 -19.36 5.48
CA ARG A 109 3.47 -19.97 5.69
C ARG A 109 3.66 -21.17 4.80
N ASP A 110 2.69 -22.08 4.78
CA ASP A 110 2.71 -23.28 3.93
C ASP A 110 2.75 -22.90 2.45
N TRP A 111 1.91 -21.94 2.04
CA TRP A 111 1.90 -21.45 0.66
C TRP A 111 3.26 -20.85 0.23
N LEU A 112 3.91 -20.09 1.11
CA LEU A 112 5.23 -19.49 0.88
C LEU A 112 6.38 -20.51 0.81
N THR A 113 6.15 -21.80 1.10
CA THR A 113 7.14 -22.87 0.85
C THR A 113 7.22 -23.26 -0.64
N ARG A 114 6.25 -22.83 -1.46
CA ARG A 114 6.24 -23.09 -2.91
C ARG A 114 7.20 -22.14 -3.64
N GLU A 115 8.10 -22.72 -4.44
CA GLU A 115 8.95 -21.94 -5.34
C GLU A 115 8.10 -21.10 -6.32
N GLY A 116 8.57 -19.88 -6.61
CA GLY A 116 7.91 -18.97 -7.55
C GLY A 116 6.70 -18.22 -6.99
N THR A 117 6.36 -18.42 -5.71
CA THR A 117 5.32 -17.61 -5.06
C THR A 117 5.82 -16.23 -4.66
N CYS A 118 4.96 -15.22 -4.71
CA CYS A 118 5.28 -13.86 -4.27
C CYS A 118 4.13 -13.25 -3.45
N LEU A 119 4.41 -12.89 -2.19
CA LEU A 119 3.49 -12.21 -1.30
C LEU A 119 3.76 -10.70 -1.30
N ALA A 120 2.81 -9.89 -1.76
CA ALA A 120 2.86 -8.45 -1.64
C ALA A 120 2.02 -7.98 -0.45
N LEU A 121 2.67 -7.34 0.53
CA LEU A 121 2.04 -6.80 1.72
C LEU A 121 2.06 -5.26 1.68
N GLY A 122 0.89 -4.66 1.80
CA GLY A 122 0.76 -3.20 1.80
C GLY A 122 -0.26 -2.72 2.80
N PRO A 123 0.06 -2.70 4.12
CA PRO A 123 -0.69 -1.82 4.99
C PRO A 123 -0.48 -0.39 4.48
N HIS A 124 -1.58 0.37 4.37
CA HIS A 124 -1.51 1.78 3.94
C HIS A 124 -0.85 2.62 5.06
N HIS A 125 -1.05 3.94 5.10
CA HIS A 125 -0.43 4.77 6.13
C HIS A 125 -0.97 4.52 7.56
N ASP A 126 -0.16 4.90 8.56
CA ASP A 126 -0.55 5.02 9.97
C ASP A 126 -0.52 6.49 10.43
N VAL A 127 -1.58 7.24 10.15
CA VAL A 127 -1.65 8.66 10.54
C VAL A 127 -2.25 8.79 11.92
N GLY A 128 -1.58 9.56 12.80
CA GLY A 128 -2.06 9.92 14.12
C GLY A 128 -1.98 8.79 15.15
N ALA A 129 -0.93 7.97 15.09
CA ALA A 129 -0.75 6.80 15.95
C ALA A 129 -0.58 7.16 17.45
N THR A 130 0.09 8.27 17.75
CA THR A 130 0.26 8.80 19.11
C THR A 130 -1.04 9.37 19.67
N ASP A 131 -1.19 9.43 21.00
CA ASP A 131 -2.30 10.13 21.66
C ASP A 131 -2.05 11.63 21.89
N ASP A 132 -0.83 12.10 21.62
CA ASP A 132 -0.51 13.53 21.70
C ASP A 132 -1.16 14.30 20.52
N MET A 133 -2.12 15.17 20.85
CA MET A 133 -2.83 15.99 19.88
C MET A 133 -1.92 16.99 19.14
N ALA A 134 -0.86 17.48 19.77
CA ALA A 134 0.08 18.39 19.13
C ALA A 134 0.85 17.66 18.02
N VAL A 135 1.28 16.43 18.30
CA VAL A 135 1.94 15.58 17.30
C VAL A 135 0.96 15.18 16.20
N ARG A 136 -0.27 14.75 16.51
CA ARG A 136 -1.28 14.46 15.47
C ARG A 136 -1.55 15.66 14.56
N ASN A 137 -1.61 16.87 15.13
CA ASN A 137 -1.80 18.09 14.34
C ASN A 137 -0.60 18.38 13.44
N MET A 138 0.61 18.14 13.93
CA MET A 138 1.84 18.26 13.17
C MET A 138 1.86 17.27 11.99
N GLU A 139 1.55 15.99 12.23
CA GLU A 139 1.43 14.97 11.17
C GLU A 139 0.39 15.37 10.10
N TYR A 140 -0.77 15.87 10.54
CA TYR A 140 -1.83 16.33 9.65
C TYR A 140 -1.36 17.42 8.68
N HIS A 141 -0.66 18.42 9.21
CA HIS A 141 -0.13 19.50 8.38
C HIS A 141 1.07 19.06 7.53
N HIS A 142 1.83 18.06 7.99
CA HIS A 142 2.93 17.48 7.22
C HIS A 142 2.43 16.78 5.96
N HIS A 143 1.50 15.83 6.05
CA HIS A 143 0.99 15.16 4.85
C HIS A 143 0.18 16.10 3.97
N GLY A 144 -0.62 16.98 4.59
CA GLY A 144 -1.34 18.06 3.92
C GLY A 144 -2.47 17.59 3.01
N ASP A 145 -2.98 16.38 3.22
CA ASP A 145 -4.16 15.85 2.53
C ASP A 145 -5.42 16.23 3.31
N ALA A 146 -6.34 16.95 2.66
CA ALA A 146 -7.60 17.35 3.26
C ALA A 146 -8.64 16.22 3.37
N LEU A 147 -8.42 15.08 2.70
CA LEU A 147 -9.25 13.88 2.79
C LEU A 147 -8.87 12.99 3.97
N VAL A 148 -7.65 13.14 4.49
CA VAL A 148 -7.16 12.36 5.63
C VAL A 148 -7.25 13.19 6.90
N PRO A 149 -7.98 12.73 7.93
CA PRO A 149 -8.09 13.44 9.19
C PRO A 149 -6.80 13.33 10.01
N ARG A 150 -6.78 13.96 11.20
CA ARG A 150 -5.64 13.89 12.15
C ARG A 150 -5.35 12.49 12.66
N ARG A 151 -6.28 11.54 12.47
CA ARG A 151 -6.07 10.14 12.76
C ARG A 151 -6.80 9.25 11.77
N GLN A 152 -6.02 8.43 11.06
CA GLN A 152 -6.53 7.40 10.17
C GLN A 152 -5.50 6.27 10.14
N ARG A 153 -5.77 5.25 10.94
CA ARG A 153 -4.85 4.13 11.17
C ARG A 153 -5.30 2.91 10.37
N PHE A 154 -4.62 2.64 9.26
CA PHE A 154 -4.97 1.54 8.34
C PHE A 154 -4.19 0.24 8.57
N GLY A 155 -4.74 -0.85 8.07
CA GLY A 155 -4.06 -2.11 7.81
C GLY A 155 -3.96 -3.04 9.01
N ARG A 156 -4.98 -3.14 9.88
CA ARG A 156 -4.93 -4.05 11.04
C ARG A 156 -4.68 -5.48 10.59
N TYR A 157 -5.43 -5.95 9.60
CA TYR A 157 -5.26 -7.30 9.06
C TYR A 157 -3.86 -7.54 8.52
N THR A 158 -3.38 -6.70 7.59
CA THR A 158 -2.04 -6.87 7.02
C THR A 158 -0.94 -6.76 8.08
N ARG A 159 -1.07 -5.88 9.08
CA ARG A 159 -0.13 -5.80 10.21
C ARG A 159 -0.11 -7.08 11.05
N SER A 160 -1.27 -7.67 11.31
CA SER A 160 -1.33 -8.95 12.03
C SER A 160 -0.75 -10.12 11.23
N LEU A 161 -0.83 -10.08 9.89
CA LEU A 161 -0.13 -11.04 9.02
C LEU A 161 1.39 -10.85 9.10
N ILE A 162 1.88 -9.60 9.05
CA ILE A 162 3.30 -9.29 9.17
C ILE A 162 3.85 -9.84 10.50
N GLU A 163 3.14 -9.58 11.61
CA GLU A 163 3.48 -10.11 12.93
C GLU A 163 3.43 -11.64 12.97
N GLY A 164 2.32 -12.24 12.49
CA GLY A 164 2.12 -13.68 12.48
C GLY A 164 3.15 -14.43 11.62
N LEU A 165 3.62 -13.82 10.52
CA LEU A 165 4.67 -14.38 9.67
C LEU A 165 6.08 -14.11 10.21
N GLY A 166 6.24 -13.34 11.29
CA GLY A 166 7.54 -12.99 11.86
C GLY A 166 8.37 -12.08 10.96
N ILE A 167 7.73 -11.26 10.13
CA ILE A 167 8.42 -10.39 9.18
C ILE A 167 8.92 -9.13 9.92
N PRO A 168 10.21 -8.77 9.85
CA PRO A 168 10.78 -7.67 10.64
C PRO A 168 10.52 -6.31 9.98
N VAL A 169 9.25 -5.98 9.77
CA VAL A 169 8.79 -4.70 9.22
C VAL A 169 7.67 -4.13 10.08
N GLU A 170 7.76 -2.84 10.37
CA GLU A 170 6.70 -2.09 11.03
C GLU A 170 6.15 -1.01 10.09
N ASN A 171 4.83 -0.95 9.95
CA ASN A 171 4.15 0.10 9.20
C ASN A 171 3.97 1.35 10.06
N ARG A 172 4.56 2.47 9.63
CA ARG A 172 4.56 3.73 10.38
C ARG A 172 4.18 4.91 9.49
N TYR A 173 3.50 5.89 10.09
CA TYR A 173 3.27 7.23 9.56
C TYR A 173 2.48 7.31 8.25
N GLY A 174 2.16 8.55 7.86
CA GLY A 174 1.77 8.94 6.50
C GLY A 174 2.64 10.13 6.09
N LEU A 175 3.79 9.84 5.50
CA LEU A 175 4.79 10.86 5.16
C LEU A 175 4.52 11.44 3.78
N ARG A 176 4.78 12.74 3.62
CA ARG A 176 4.62 13.37 2.31
C ARG A 176 5.86 13.13 1.45
N PRO A 177 5.74 12.47 0.29
CA PRO A 177 6.84 12.39 -0.65
C PRO A 177 7.17 13.78 -1.20
N ALA A 178 8.45 14.05 -1.39
CA ALA A 178 8.92 15.22 -2.12
C ALA A 178 8.32 15.21 -3.53
N VAL A 179 8.05 16.40 -4.06
CA VAL A 179 7.50 16.56 -5.41
C VAL A 179 8.50 17.26 -6.32
N THR A 180 8.50 16.86 -7.59
CA THR A 180 9.12 17.64 -8.67
C THR A 180 8.17 18.75 -9.14
N GLY A 181 8.68 19.68 -9.96
CA GLY A 181 7.91 20.75 -10.59
C GLY A 181 6.93 20.24 -11.65
N ALA A 182 5.92 19.48 -11.24
CA ALA A 182 4.74 19.07 -12.02
C ALA A 182 3.70 18.31 -11.16
N GLY A 183 3.84 18.30 -9.83
CA GLY A 183 2.99 17.47 -8.96
C GLY A 183 3.28 15.97 -9.05
N LYS A 184 4.46 15.58 -9.58
CA LYS A 184 4.95 14.20 -9.57
C LYS A 184 5.87 13.98 -8.37
N SER A 185 5.90 12.76 -7.82
CA SER A 185 6.88 12.39 -6.81
C SER A 185 8.31 12.62 -7.31
N ALA A 186 9.20 13.04 -6.42
CA ALA A 186 10.62 13.05 -6.67
C ALA A 186 11.12 11.62 -6.96
N PRO A 187 12.19 11.46 -7.75
CA PRO A 187 12.74 10.14 -8.04
C PRO A 187 13.08 9.35 -6.77
N LEU A 188 12.95 8.03 -6.86
CA LEU A 188 13.33 7.11 -5.80
C LEU A 188 14.86 7.06 -5.66
N SER A 189 15.32 6.92 -4.43
CA SER A 189 16.67 6.45 -4.13
C SER A 189 16.65 4.91 -4.17
N ILE A 190 17.27 4.34 -5.22
CA ILE A 190 17.19 2.91 -5.54
C ILE A 190 18.50 2.20 -5.16
N ALA A 191 18.38 1.12 -4.39
CA ALA A 191 19.48 0.20 -4.07
C ALA A 191 19.57 -0.89 -5.16
N GLY A 192 20.05 -0.52 -6.34
CA GLY A 192 20.04 -1.40 -7.52
C GLY A 192 20.97 -2.62 -7.40
N ASP A 193 21.98 -2.55 -6.54
CA ASP A 193 22.85 -3.67 -6.20
C ASP A 193 22.14 -4.78 -5.40
N LEU A 194 21.10 -4.42 -4.64
CA LEU A 194 20.26 -5.36 -3.90
C LEU A 194 19.07 -5.88 -4.72
N ASP A 195 18.71 -5.22 -5.83
CA ASP A 195 17.56 -5.57 -6.67
C ASP A 195 17.91 -6.66 -7.70
N THR A 196 18.30 -7.84 -7.22
CA THR A 196 18.74 -8.93 -8.10
C THR A 196 17.62 -9.53 -8.96
N LYS A 197 16.35 -9.22 -8.64
CA LYS A 197 15.16 -9.61 -9.41
C LYS A 197 14.78 -8.55 -10.47
N GLY A 198 15.36 -7.36 -10.41
CA GLY A 198 15.10 -6.28 -11.35
C GLY A 198 13.73 -5.63 -11.18
N TRP A 199 13.13 -5.66 -9.98
CA TRP A 199 11.81 -5.07 -9.71
C TRP A 199 11.77 -3.58 -10.07
N LEU A 200 12.85 -2.85 -9.79
CA LEU A 200 13.00 -1.41 -10.01
C LEU A 200 13.83 -1.09 -11.24
N GLN A 201 14.14 -2.09 -12.10
CA GLN A 201 14.90 -1.85 -13.32
C GLN A 201 14.15 -0.89 -14.26
N GLY A 202 14.76 0.26 -14.57
CA GLY A 202 14.13 1.28 -15.42
C GLY A 202 13.01 2.07 -14.75
N VAL A 203 12.75 1.82 -13.47
CA VAL A 203 11.81 2.60 -12.65
C VAL A 203 12.53 3.81 -12.09
N SER A 204 11.89 4.98 -12.17
CA SER A 204 12.44 6.24 -11.63
C SER A 204 11.62 6.81 -10.48
N SER A 205 10.29 6.68 -10.57
CA SER A 205 9.34 7.14 -9.56
C SER A 205 8.10 6.25 -9.53
N PHE A 206 7.37 6.30 -8.42
CA PHE A 206 6.00 5.83 -8.33
C PHE A 206 5.01 7.00 -8.40
N ASN A 207 3.71 6.69 -8.47
CA ASN A 207 2.64 7.68 -8.42
C ASN A 207 2.76 8.59 -7.20
N PHE A 208 2.34 9.84 -7.39
CA PHE A 208 2.25 10.78 -6.28
C PHE A 208 0.98 10.52 -5.46
N HIS A 209 1.19 10.21 -4.20
CA HIS A 209 0.15 10.19 -3.17
C HIS A 209 0.61 11.02 -1.98
N MET A 210 -0.30 11.76 -1.35
CA MET A 210 0.08 12.80 -0.39
C MET A 210 0.61 12.27 0.94
N HIS A 211 0.32 11.01 1.28
CA HIS A 211 0.72 10.36 2.52
C HIS A 211 1.05 8.90 2.25
N LEU A 212 2.33 8.59 2.22
CA LEU A 212 2.81 7.23 1.98
C LEU A 212 3.32 6.61 3.29
N PRO A 213 3.14 5.29 3.46
CA PRO A 213 3.66 4.59 4.63
C PRO A 213 5.19 4.58 4.61
N HIS A 214 5.78 4.61 5.80
CA HIS A 214 7.15 4.18 6.02
C HIS A 214 7.15 2.73 6.50
N TYR A 215 7.76 1.84 5.71
CA TYR A 215 8.01 0.46 6.12
C TYR A 215 9.35 0.38 6.87
N ALA A 216 9.30 0.58 8.19
CA ALA A 216 10.47 0.56 9.05
C ALA A 216 11.00 -0.88 9.20
N VAL A 217 12.26 -1.12 8.88
CA VAL A 217 12.92 -2.40 9.13
C VAL A 217 13.29 -2.49 10.60
N THR A 218 12.93 -3.60 11.27
CA THR A 218 13.11 -3.79 12.71
C THR A 218 14.18 -4.82 13.07
N THR A 219 14.98 -5.25 12.09
CA THR A 219 16.14 -6.14 12.27
C THR A 219 17.42 -5.43 11.83
N ASP A 220 18.54 -5.81 12.45
CA ASP A 220 19.88 -5.35 12.05
C ASP A 220 20.55 -6.31 11.04
N ASP A 221 19.93 -7.47 10.74
CA ASP A 221 20.46 -8.40 9.73
C ASP A 221 20.12 -7.91 8.31
N PRO A 222 21.13 -7.47 7.53
CA PRO A 222 20.90 -6.90 6.21
C PRO A 222 20.47 -7.93 5.17
N ASN A 223 20.60 -9.23 5.45
CA ASN A 223 20.26 -10.30 4.50
C ASN A 223 18.80 -10.75 4.59
N VAL A 224 18.10 -10.37 5.68
CA VAL A 224 16.71 -10.78 5.88
C VAL A 224 15.79 -10.00 4.97
N ILE A 225 15.96 -8.67 4.90
CA ILE A 225 15.10 -7.80 4.11
C ILE A 225 15.88 -6.64 3.50
N HIS A 226 15.69 -6.44 2.20
CA HIS A 226 16.33 -5.40 1.42
C HIS A 226 15.40 -4.21 1.24
N VAL A 227 15.86 -3.02 1.59
CA VAL A 227 15.18 -1.76 1.22
C VAL A 227 15.64 -1.39 -0.18
N LEU A 228 14.82 -1.71 -1.18
CA LEU A 228 15.14 -1.49 -2.59
C LEU A 228 14.84 -0.06 -3.04
N GLY A 229 13.77 0.54 -2.54
CA GLY A 229 13.35 1.89 -2.91
C GLY A 229 13.07 2.76 -1.68
N ARG A 230 13.73 3.91 -1.62
CA ARG A 230 13.45 5.00 -0.67
C ARG A 230 12.86 6.19 -1.41
N GLN A 231 11.93 6.88 -0.77
CA GLN A 231 11.28 8.06 -1.30
C GLN A 231 11.74 9.29 -0.51
N PRO A 232 12.30 10.32 -1.17
CA PRO A 232 12.57 11.61 -0.53
C PRO A 232 11.32 12.24 0.07
N ILE A 233 11.47 12.94 1.19
CA ILE A 233 10.40 13.64 1.91
C ILE A 233 10.31 15.10 1.46
N ASP A 234 9.09 15.64 1.39
CA ASP A 234 8.87 17.06 1.15
C ASP A 234 9.28 17.90 2.37
N MET A 235 10.55 18.27 2.45
CA MET A 235 11.11 19.06 3.55
C MET A 235 10.59 20.51 3.60
N SER A 236 9.78 20.95 2.63
CA SER A 236 9.11 22.26 2.68
C SER A 236 7.83 22.25 3.52
N ARG A 237 7.32 21.06 3.86
CA ARG A 237 6.15 20.93 4.72
C ARG A 237 6.49 21.22 6.19
N PRO A 238 5.47 21.51 7.01
CA PRO A 238 5.65 21.54 8.45
C PRO A 238 6.41 20.30 8.95
N PRO A 239 7.22 20.45 10.02
CA PRO A 239 7.97 19.34 10.59
C PRO A 239 7.06 18.14 10.91
N HIS A 240 7.67 16.97 11.00
CA HIS A 240 7.07 15.72 11.45
C HIS A 240 8.09 15.04 12.39
N PRO A 241 7.69 14.24 13.40
CA PRO A 241 8.65 13.63 14.32
C PRO A 241 9.77 12.86 13.59
N PHE A 242 9.40 12.19 12.50
CA PHE A 242 10.34 11.50 11.62
C PHE A 242 11.38 12.42 10.96
N THR A 243 10.98 13.60 10.47
CA THR A 243 11.92 14.57 9.88
C THR A 243 12.72 15.33 10.94
N GLU A 244 12.13 15.57 12.13
CA GLU A 244 12.84 16.19 13.25
C GLU A 244 13.96 15.29 13.79
N ALA A 245 13.80 13.97 13.68
CA ALA A 245 14.86 13.00 13.92
C ALA A 245 15.98 13.01 12.85
N GLY A 246 15.89 13.89 11.85
CA GLY A 246 16.91 14.07 10.81
C GLY A 246 16.70 13.22 9.55
N ASN A 247 15.60 12.47 9.45
CA ASN A 247 15.32 11.67 8.27
C ASN A 247 14.85 12.57 7.10
N THR A 248 15.40 12.31 5.92
CA THR A 248 15.07 13.03 4.68
C THR A 248 14.43 12.15 3.63
N GLU A 249 14.40 10.84 3.85
CA GLU A 249 13.78 9.83 3.00
C GLU A 249 13.09 8.76 3.86
N PHE A 250 12.16 8.01 3.28
CA PHE A 250 11.52 6.87 3.93
C PHE A 250 11.48 5.65 3.02
N ASN A 251 11.54 4.47 3.63
CA ASN A 251 11.46 3.20 2.91
C ASN A 251 10.05 3.01 2.31
N MET A 252 10.00 2.71 1.01
CA MET A 252 8.77 2.67 0.22
C MET A 252 8.59 1.37 -0.56
N PHE A 253 9.68 0.71 -0.94
CA PHE A 253 9.65 -0.61 -1.56
C PHE A 253 10.71 -1.51 -0.92
N LEU A 254 10.27 -2.62 -0.30
CA LEU A 254 11.15 -3.59 0.34
C LEU A 254 10.95 -4.96 -0.29
N TRP A 255 11.98 -5.78 -0.20
CA TRP A 255 11.98 -7.15 -0.69
C TRP A 255 12.67 -8.08 0.30
N MET A 256 12.00 -9.18 0.64
CA MET A 256 12.49 -10.26 1.48
C MET A 256 12.76 -11.47 0.55
N PRO A 257 14.03 -11.73 0.16
CA PRO A 257 14.36 -12.85 -0.72
C PRO A 257 14.04 -14.20 -0.06
N PRO A 258 13.85 -15.30 -0.81
CA PRO A 258 13.64 -16.63 -0.24
C PRO A 258 14.74 -17.01 0.76
N ALA A 259 14.37 -17.64 1.87
CA ALA A 259 15.30 -18.03 2.92
C ALA A 259 14.74 -19.18 3.78
N GLY A 260 15.60 -20.15 4.11
CA GLY A 260 15.20 -21.34 4.88
C GLY A 260 14.10 -22.12 4.15
N ASP A 261 13.03 -22.44 4.88
CA ASP A 261 11.87 -23.18 4.33
C ASP A 261 10.94 -22.31 3.47
N ARG A 262 11.10 -20.99 3.49
CA ARG A 262 10.36 -20.07 2.62
C ARG A 262 11.05 -19.98 1.26
N ALA A 263 10.43 -20.57 0.25
CA ALA A 263 10.86 -20.49 -1.14
C ALA A 263 10.26 -19.28 -1.91
N GLY A 264 9.18 -18.69 -1.39
CA GLY A 264 8.52 -17.53 -2.00
C GLY A 264 9.13 -16.19 -1.61
N ASP A 265 8.99 -15.21 -2.50
CA ASP A 265 9.35 -13.82 -2.28
C ASP A 265 8.31 -13.11 -1.39
N VAL A 266 8.73 -12.13 -0.58
CA VAL A 266 7.82 -11.18 0.05
C VAL A 266 8.22 -9.76 -0.32
N ILE A 267 7.29 -8.95 -0.79
CA ILE A 267 7.51 -7.54 -1.11
C ILE A 267 6.61 -6.64 -0.28
N PHE A 268 7.09 -5.44 0.04
CA PHE A 268 6.29 -4.40 0.66
C PHE A 268 6.12 -3.24 -0.29
N ALA A 269 4.87 -2.88 -0.54
CA ALA A 269 4.50 -1.81 -1.44
C ALA A 269 3.14 -1.24 -1.02
N ASP A 270 2.97 0.07 -1.19
CA ASP A 270 1.69 0.70 -0.94
C ASP A 270 0.70 0.45 -2.07
N THR A 271 -0.58 0.23 -1.76
CA THR A 271 -1.61 -0.06 -2.78
C THR A 271 -1.78 1.05 -3.82
N THR A 272 -1.39 2.29 -3.50
CA THR A 272 -1.50 3.45 -4.41
C THR A 272 -0.65 3.30 -5.67
N ILE A 273 0.44 2.51 -5.64
CA ILE A 273 1.26 2.25 -6.82
C ILE A 273 0.64 1.19 -7.75
N PHE A 274 -0.50 0.60 -7.34
CA PHE A 274 -1.31 -0.31 -8.16
C PHE A 274 -2.64 0.32 -8.59
N SER A 275 -2.86 1.60 -8.23
CA SER A 275 -4.11 2.31 -8.48
C SER A 275 -3.90 3.46 -9.46
N SER A 276 -4.80 3.58 -10.43
CA SER A 276 -4.81 4.67 -11.40
C SER A 276 -5.39 5.98 -10.86
N LEU A 277 -5.97 5.98 -9.65
CA LEU A 277 -6.53 7.18 -9.03
C LEU A 277 -5.49 8.28 -8.83
N PHE A 278 -4.21 7.89 -8.75
CA PHE A 278 -3.07 8.77 -8.48
C PHE A 278 -2.21 8.98 -9.73
N GLY A 279 -2.78 8.70 -10.91
CA GLY A 279 -2.09 8.70 -12.19
C GLY A 279 -1.58 7.31 -12.57
N VAL A 280 -1.16 7.19 -13.82
CA VAL A 280 -0.36 6.05 -14.30
C VAL A 280 0.61 6.63 -15.31
N ASP A 281 1.89 6.62 -15.01
CA ASP A 281 2.93 7.01 -15.95
C ASP A 281 3.74 5.80 -16.44
N GLU A 282 4.67 6.07 -17.34
CA GLU A 282 5.53 5.04 -17.93
C GLU A 282 6.41 4.35 -16.87
N SER A 283 6.89 5.09 -15.88
CA SER A 283 7.71 4.53 -14.79
C SER A 283 6.91 3.50 -13.98
N LEU A 284 5.65 3.80 -13.67
CA LEU A 284 4.77 2.85 -12.98
C LEU A 284 4.44 1.62 -13.85
N ARG A 285 4.18 1.82 -15.14
CA ARG A 285 3.95 0.69 -16.06
C ARG A 285 5.19 -0.20 -16.20
N THR A 286 6.39 0.38 -16.18
CA THR A 286 7.65 -0.37 -16.14
C THR A 286 7.73 -1.21 -14.87
N PHE A 287 7.41 -0.63 -13.71
CA PHE A 287 7.34 -1.38 -12.45
C PHE A 287 6.36 -2.57 -12.54
N TRP A 288 5.14 -2.35 -13.03
CA TRP A 288 4.17 -3.43 -13.21
C TRP A 288 4.68 -4.51 -14.17
N ASN A 289 5.35 -4.13 -15.26
CA ASN A 289 5.94 -5.10 -16.18
C ASN A 289 7.04 -5.94 -15.52
N ASN A 290 7.92 -5.30 -14.74
CA ASN A 290 8.96 -5.98 -13.98
C ASN A 290 8.35 -6.95 -12.98
N LEU A 291 7.28 -6.53 -12.29
CA LEU A 291 6.57 -7.35 -11.32
C LEU A 291 6.03 -8.66 -11.92
N LEU A 292 5.51 -8.59 -13.14
CA LEU A 292 4.99 -9.76 -13.86
C LEU A 292 6.09 -10.65 -14.47
N SER A 293 7.30 -10.11 -14.62
CA SER A 293 8.41 -10.78 -15.31
C SER A 293 9.44 -11.37 -14.35
N ALA A 294 9.53 -10.83 -13.13
CA ALA A 294 10.42 -11.31 -12.09
C ALA A 294 9.95 -12.71 -11.64
N LYS A 295 10.78 -13.71 -11.95
CA LYS A 295 10.63 -15.10 -11.51
C LYS A 295 11.89 -15.56 -10.79
#